data_AF-A0A8H3ZR52-F1
#
_entry.id   AF-A0A8H3ZR52-F1
#
_cell.length_a   1.000
_cell.length_b   1.000
_cell.length_c   1.000
_cell.angle_alpha   90.00
_cell.angle_beta   90.00
_cell.angle_gamma   90.00
#
_symmetry.space_group_name_H-M   'P 1'
#
loop_
_entity.id
_entity.type
_entity.pdbx_description
1 polymer ?
#
loop_
_entity_poly.entity_id
_entity_poly.type
_entity_poly.pdbx_seq_one_letter_code
_entity_poly.pdbx_strand_id
1 'polypeptide(L)'
;MQLSFPNVILGLMPALALLPGVEAQTARSMGFIGCSMAENVAQGYVAVGGTRMWGPYGTGGAVVQSWTDTNSASWQSFDRQAAQNGKPSAVWVQICIFSQNGATYDEVKKLIANARQHAAPGAEIFITGQPLYDAGQMCFLAGQGGPELTDSLAKRASEDASLDVKYGGTFRLHNGEVADGCHANTAGQQSLGRQAIGFWG
;
A
#
# COMPACT_ATOMS: atom_id res chain seq x y z
N MET A 1 -3.81 79.82 -11.95
CA MET A 1 -4.26 79.10 -10.74
C MET A 1 -4.17 77.61 -11.06
N GLN A 2 -3.44 76.85 -10.25
CA GLN A 2 -2.97 75.48 -10.53
C GLN A 2 -4.12 74.47 -10.71
N LEU A 3 -3.90 73.57 -11.66
CA LEU A 3 -4.66 72.34 -11.88
C LEU A 3 -4.24 71.29 -10.84
N SER A 4 -5.21 70.69 -10.14
CA SER A 4 -5.01 69.49 -9.32
C SER A 4 -5.72 68.31 -9.95
N PHE A 5 -4.95 67.31 -10.38
CA PHE A 5 -5.42 65.97 -10.74
C PHE A 5 -5.29 65.06 -9.51
N PRO A 6 -6.29 64.23 -9.16
CA PRO A 6 -6.10 63.17 -8.19
C PRO A 6 -5.43 61.96 -8.86
N ASN A 7 -4.31 61.54 -8.28
CA ASN A 7 -3.63 60.28 -8.60
C ASN A 7 -4.53 59.10 -8.20
N VAL A 8 -5.06 58.39 -9.20
CA VAL A 8 -5.64 57.06 -9.01
C VAL A 8 -4.48 56.06 -9.00
N ILE A 9 -4.14 55.54 -7.82
CA ILE A 9 -3.19 54.43 -7.67
C ILE A 9 -3.90 53.16 -8.16
N LEU A 10 -3.51 52.68 -9.34
CA LEU A 10 -3.84 51.36 -9.85
C LEU A 10 -3.12 50.32 -8.96
N GLY A 11 -3.85 49.69 -8.05
CA GLY A 11 -3.37 48.54 -7.31
C GLY A 11 -3.28 47.32 -8.22
N LEU A 12 -2.08 46.99 -8.68
CA LEU A 12 -1.76 45.68 -9.26
C LEU A 12 -1.83 44.63 -8.14
N MET A 13 -2.91 43.84 -8.11
CA MET A 13 -2.91 42.62 -7.30
C MET A 13 -1.99 41.59 -7.95
N PRO A 14 -1.05 40.97 -7.21
CA PRO A 14 -0.32 39.84 -7.73
C PRO A 14 -1.30 38.68 -7.93
N ALA A 15 -1.39 38.17 -9.15
CA ALA A 15 -2.06 36.91 -9.43
C ALA A 15 -1.38 35.82 -8.59
N LEU A 16 -2.15 35.21 -7.69
CA LEU A 16 -1.73 34.04 -6.93
C LEU A 16 -1.54 32.90 -7.94
N ALA A 17 -0.29 32.61 -8.30
CA ALA A 17 0.04 31.46 -9.13
C ALA A 17 -0.35 30.19 -8.36
N LEU A 18 -1.39 29.50 -8.83
CA LEU A 18 -1.68 28.13 -8.42
C LEU A 18 -0.47 27.27 -8.78
N LEU A 19 0.20 26.72 -7.78
CA LEU A 19 1.26 25.73 -7.98
C LEU A 19 0.67 24.54 -8.75
N PRO A 20 1.26 24.13 -9.89
CA PRO A 20 0.93 22.84 -10.47
C PRO A 20 1.53 21.74 -9.58
N GLY A 21 0.76 20.69 -9.28
CA GLY A 21 1.37 19.39 -8.99
C GLY A 21 1.06 18.67 -7.67
N VAL A 22 -0.13 18.83 -7.09
CA VAL A 22 -0.70 17.70 -6.33
C VAL A 22 -2.01 17.35 -7.02
N GLU A 23 -1.96 16.45 -8.01
CA GLU A 23 -3.18 15.82 -8.49
C GLU A 23 -3.88 15.22 -7.27
N ALA A 24 -5.10 15.69 -6.99
CA ALA A 24 -5.91 15.12 -5.94
C ALA A 24 -6.07 13.63 -6.26
N GLN A 25 -5.51 12.80 -5.39
CA GLN A 25 -5.44 11.39 -5.65
C GLN A 25 -6.85 10.80 -5.63
N THR A 26 -7.23 10.15 -6.75
CA THR A 26 -8.58 9.63 -6.90
C THR A 26 -8.87 8.59 -5.82
N ALA A 27 -9.96 8.80 -5.08
CA ALA A 27 -10.40 7.86 -4.07
C ALA A 27 -10.63 6.46 -4.69
N ARG A 28 -10.26 5.42 -3.96
CA ARG A 28 -10.40 4.01 -4.35
C ARG A 28 -9.73 3.64 -5.68
N SER A 29 -8.69 4.39 -6.08
CA SER A 29 -7.87 4.10 -7.26
C SER A 29 -6.80 3.04 -7.02
N MET A 30 -6.54 2.67 -5.76
CA MET A 30 -5.54 1.68 -5.39
C MET A 30 -6.19 0.40 -4.84
N GLY A 31 -5.93 -0.73 -5.50
CA GLY A 31 -6.22 -2.05 -4.94
C GLY A 31 -5.10 -2.55 -4.05
N PHE A 32 -5.34 -3.61 -3.27
CA PHE A 32 -4.28 -4.28 -2.55
C PHE A 32 -4.41 -5.80 -2.61
N ILE A 33 -3.29 -6.50 -2.45
CA ILE A 33 -3.23 -7.95 -2.27
C ILE A 33 -2.28 -8.29 -1.11
N GLY A 34 -2.49 -9.46 -0.51
CA GLY A 34 -1.71 -9.94 0.62
C GLY A 34 -2.53 -10.86 1.51
N CYS A 35 -2.17 -10.95 2.79
CA CYS A 35 -2.82 -11.79 3.79
C CYS A 35 -3.55 -10.95 4.86
N SER A 36 -3.87 -11.54 6.01
CA SER A 36 -4.53 -10.91 7.16
C SER A 36 -3.74 -9.72 7.72
N MET A 37 -2.42 -9.70 7.54
CA MET A 37 -1.60 -8.53 7.86
C MET A 37 -1.90 -7.36 6.91
N ALA A 38 -2.18 -7.63 5.63
CA ALA A 38 -2.56 -6.59 4.68
C ALA A 38 -3.93 -6.02 5.01
N GLU A 39 -4.85 -6.88 5.47
CA GLU A 39 -6.15 -6.47 6.02
C GLU A 39 -6.00 -5.54 7.23
N ASN A 40 -5.08 -5.81 8.16
CA ASN A 40 -4.81 -4.91 9.27
C ASN A 40 -4.34 -3.52 8.80
N VAL A 41 -3.49 -3.46 7.77
CA VAL A 41 -3.08 -2.17 7.18
C VAL A 41 -4.27 -1.48 6.53
N ALA A 42 -5.09 -2.20 5.75
CA ALA A 42 -6.25 -1.62 5.06
C ALA A 42 -7.32 -1.10 6.03
N GLN A 43 -7.62 -1.86 7.08
CA GLN A 43 -8.49 -1.44 8.19
C GLN A 43 -7.97 -0.17 8.84
N GLY A 44 -6.68 -0.17 9.17
CA GLY A 44 -5.98 0.99 9.71
C GLY A 44 -6.05 2.22 8.82
N TYR A 45 -5.68 2.05 7.55
CA TYR A 45 -5.60 3.11 6.55
C TYR A 45 -6.94 3.84 6.41
N VAL A 46 -8.04 3.11 6.28
CA VAL A 46 -9.39 3.70 6.22
C VAL A 46 -9.74 4.36 7.56
N ALA A 47 -9.44 3.72 8.69
CA ALA A 47 -9.75 4.26 10.01
C ALA A 47 -9.04 5.59 10.32
N VAL A 48 -7.87 5.83 9.73
CA VAL A 48 -7.12 7.08 9.87
C VAL A 48 -7.36 8.08 8.73
N GLY A 49 -8.38 7.84 7.90
CA GLY A 49 -8.86 8.79 6.88
C GLY A 49 -8.25 8.64 5.49
N GLY A 50 -7.51 7.56 5.23
CA GLY A 50 -7.00 7.24 3.91
C GLY A 50 -8.13 6.90 2.93
N THR A 51 -8.05 7.42 1.70
CA THR A 51 -9.11 7.29 0.70
C THR A 51 -8.67 6.69 -0.63
N ARG A 52 -7.37 6.66 -0.95
CA ARG A 52 -6.85 6.12 -2.22
C ARG A 52 -7.05 4.61 -2.32
N MET A 53 -6.69 3.89 -1.26
CA MET A 53 -6.74 2.43 -1.23
C MET A 53 -8.15 1.92 -0.96
N TRP A 54 -8.50 0.76 -1.54
CA TRP A 54 -9.73 0.05 -1.22
C TRP A 54 -9.80 -0.30 0.27
N GLY A 55 -11.04 -0.43 0.76
CA GLY A 55 -11.28 -0.96 2.10
C GLY A 55 -10.95 -2.45 2.22
N PRO A 56 -10.86 -2.96 3.46
CA PRO A 56 -10.66 -4.38 3.74
C PRO A 56 -11.73 -5.26 3.07
N TYR A 57 -11.34 -6.42 2.53
CA TYR A 57 -12.25 -7.30 1.79
C TYR A 57 -12.10 -8.80 2.11
N GLY A 58 -11.31 -9.14 3.12
CA GLY A 58 -11.15 -10.49 3.65
C GLY A 58 -10.10 -11.35 2.92
N THR A 59 -8.85 -10.88 2.82
CA THR A 59 -7.76 -11.68 2.21
C THR A 59 -7.29 -12.88 3.06
N GLY A 60 -7.49 -12.85 4.38
CA GLY A 60 -7.24 -14.00 5.27
C GLY A 60 -5.82 -14.58 5.13
N GLY A 61 -5.70 -15.91 5.00
CA GLY A 61 -4.40 -16.59 4.90
C GLY A 61 -3.72 -16.54 3.53
N ALA A 62 -4.07 -15.60 2.64
CA ALA A 62 -3.57 -15.55 1.26
C ALA A 62 -2.09 -15.10 1.18
N VAL A 63 -1.19 -16.06 1.38
CA VAL A 63 0.27 -15.92 1.22
C VAL A 63 0.65 -15.84 -0.27
N VAL A 64 1.93 -15.60 -0.58
CA VAL A 64 2.46 -15.46 -1.94
C VAL A 64 1.90 -16.52 -2.89
N GLN A 65 1.90 -17.80 -2.50
CA GLN A 65 1.43 -18.91 -3.32
C GLN A 65 -0.06 -18.81 -3.69
N SER A 66 -0.88 -18.13 -2.88
CA SER A 66 -2.29 -17.89 -3.20
C SER A 66 -2.49 -16.93 -4.38
N TRP A 67 -1.46 -16.17 -4.75
CA TRP A 67 -1.52 -15.14 -5.79
C TRP A 67 -0.71 -15.51 -7.06
N THR A 68 -0.04 -16.67 -7.09
CA THR A 68 0.79 -17.09 -8.22
C THR A 68 0.00 -17.77 -9.35
N ASP A 69 -1.26 -18.10 -9.15
CA ASP A 69 -2.20 -18.53 -10.21
C ASP A 69 -3.25 -17.45 -10.44
N THR A 70 -3.30 -16.87 -11.64
CA THR A 70 -4.22 -15.78 -12.04
C THR A 70 -5.71 -16.15 -11.88
N ASN A 71 -6.03 -17.46 -11.80
CA ASN A 71 -7.40 -17.93 -11.61
C ASN A 71 -7.75 -18.30 -10.16
N SER A 72 -6.85 -18.04 -9.20
CA SER A 72 -7.04 -18.43 -7.81
C SER A 72 -8.25 -17.76 -7.15
N ALA A 73 -8.74 -18.36 -6.07
CA ALA A 73 -9.79 -17.75 -5.24
C ALA A 73 -9.40 -16.36 -4.67
N SER A 74 -8.09 -16.09 -4.54
CA SER A 74 -7.58 -14.80 -4.07
C SER A 74 -7.76 -13.73 -5.15
N TRP A 75 -7.39 -14.04 -6.41
CA TRP A 75 -7.64 -13.14 -7.53
C TRP A 75 -9.12 -12.94 -7.83
N GLN A 76 -9.94 -14.00 -7.72
CA GLN A 76 -11.39 -13.85 -7.83
C GLN A 76 -11.96 -12.89 -6.77
N SER A 77 -11.38 -12.86 -5.57
CA SER A 77 -11.77 -11.90 -4.52
C SER A 77 -11.35 -10.47 -4.86
N PHE A 78 -10.12 -10.30 -5.37
CA PHE A 78 -9.65 -9.02 -5.87
C PHE A 78 -10.51 -8.49 -7.04
N ASP A 79 -10.86 -9.35 -8.00
CA ASP A 79 -11.66 -8.98 -9.15
C ASP A 79 -13.08 -8.55 -8.77
N ARG A 80 -13.65 -9.14 -7.70
CA ARG A 80 -14.92 -8.65 -7.14
C ARG A 80 -14.80 -7.23 -6.59
N GLN A 81 -13.66 -6.87 -5.99
CA GLN A 81 -13.41 -5.50 -5.56
C GLN A 81 -13.20 -4.55 -6.75
N ALA A 82 -12.47 -5.00 -7.78
CA ALA A 82 -12.28 -4.23 -9.01
C ALA A 82 -13.61 -3.99 -9.74
N ALA A 83 -14.55 -4.94 -9.72
CA ALA A 83 -15.89 -4.75 -10.29
C ALA A 83 -16.73 -3.70 -9.54
N GLN A 84 -16.46 -3.49 -8.25
CA GLN A 84 -17.18 -2.51 -7.42
C GLN A 84 -16.52 -1.12 -7.44
N ASN A 85 -15.19 -1.06 -7.53
CA ASN A 85 -14.42 0.18 -7.41
C ASN A 85 -13.79 0.66 -8.72
N GLY A 86 -13.87 -0.15 -9.79
CA GLY A 86 -13.11 0.02 -11.02
C GLY A 86 -11.77 -0.72 -10.97
N LYS A 87 -11.21 -1.03 -12.15
CA LYS A 87 -9.84 -1.57 -12.23
C LYS A 87 -8.86 -0.54 -11.66
N PRO A 88 -7.99 -0.93 -10.71
CA PRO A 88 -7.17 0.03 -10.00
C PRO A 88 -6.03 0.53 -10.89
N SER A 89 -5.71 1.83 -10.79
CA SER A 89 -4.54 2.43 -11.43
C SER A 89 -3.28 2.30 -10.57
N ALA A 90 -3.40 1.79 -9.35
CA ALA A 90 -2.27 1.36 -8.54
C ALA A 90 -2.59 0.09 -7.74
N VAL A 91 -1.62 -0.77 -7.46
CA VAL A 91 -1.80 -1.92 -6.58
C VAL A 91 -0.73 -1.93 -5.51
N TRP A 92 -1.13 -2.04 -4.25
CA TRP A 92 -0.22 -2.36 -3.16
C TRP A 92 -0.13 -3.87 -2.97
N VAL A 93 1.08 -4.39 -3.01
CA VAL A 93 1.43 -5.78 -2.83
C VAL A 93 2.11 -5.96 -1.48
N GLN A 94 1.49 -6.68 -0.56
CA GLN A 94 2.17 -7.18 0.62
C GLN A 94 2.63 -8.62 0.40
N ILE A 95 3.94 -8.85 0.40
CA ILE A 95 4.51 -10.20 0.37
C ILE A 95 4.23 -10.86 1.72
N CYS A 96 3.32 -11.84 1.73
CA CYS A 96 2.97 -12.62 2.92
C CYS A 96 3.43 -14.07 2.80
N ILE A 97 3.89 -14.64 3.92
CA ILE A 97 4.29 -16.05 3.99
C ILE A 97 3.75 -16.72 5.26
N PHE A 98 3.75 -18.06 5.22
CA PHE A 98 3.74 -18.89 6.41
C PHE A 98 5.08 -19.60 6.54
N SER A 99 5.47 -19.87 7.78
CA SER A 99 6.79 -20.43 8.14
C SER A 99 7.09 -21.74 7.42
N GLN A 100 6.08 -22.60 7.20
CA GLN A 100 6.28 -23.88 6.51
C GLN A 100 6.66 -23.75 5.02
N ASN A 101 6.33 -22.63 4.37
CA ASN A 101 6.48 -22.47 2.92
C ASN A 101 7.52 -21.41 2.52
N GLY A 102 7.58 -20.30 3.27
CA GLY A 102 8.39 -19.15 2.87
C GLY A 102 7.94 -18.53 1.54
N ALA A 103 8.86 -17.84 0.88
CA ALA A 103 8.69 -17.32 -0.48
C ALA A 103 10.03 -17.28 -1.22
N THR A 104 9.97 -17.55 -2.52
CA THR A 104 11.08 -17.37 -3.46
C THR A 104 10.93 -16.06 -4.23
N TYR A 105 12.05 -15.57 -4.77
CA TYR A 105 12.01 -14.36 -5.61
C TYR A 105 11.25 -14.57 -6.93
N ASP A 106 11.25 -15.79 -7.49
CA ASP A 106 10.48 -16.10 -8.69
C ASP A 106 8.97 -16.06 -8.45
N GLU A 107 8.51 -16.53 -7.28
CA GLU A 107 7.11 -16.39 -6.91
C GLU A 107 6.72 -14.92 -6.71
N VAL A 108 7.60 -14.09 -6.14
CA VAL A 108 7.37 -12.63 -6.02
C VAL A 108 7.24 -11.97 -7.39
N LYS A 109 8.13 -12.29 -8.34
CA LYS A 109 8.01 -11.80 -9.73
C LYS A 109 6.69 -12.22 -10.37
N LYS A 110 6.29 -13.47 -10.19
CA LYS A 110 5.03 -13.99 -10.74
C LYS A 110 3.81 -13.30 -10.11
N LEU A 111 3.85 -13.08 -8.80
CA LEU A 111 2.82 -12.36 -8.06
C LEU A 111 2.66 -10.91 -8.55
N ILE A 112 3.77 -10.19 -8.77
CA ILE A 112 3.78 -8.83 -9.36
C ILE A 112 3.20 -8.86 -10.78
N ALA A 113 3.64 -9.80 -11.62
CA ALA A 113 3.15 -9.93 -12.99
C ALA A 113 1.64 -10.20 -13.02
N ASN A 114 1.12 -11.04 -12.12
CA ASN A 114 -0.31 -11.29 -12.00
C ASN A 114 -1.04 -10.03 -11.53
N ALA A 115 -0.52 -9.28 -10.54
CA ALA A 115 -1.13 -8.01 -10.13
C ALA A 115 -1.32 -7.03 -11.29
N ARG A 116 -0.36 -6.96 -12.23
CA ARG A 116 -0.52 -6.14 -13.43
C ARG A 116 -1.62 -6.63 -14.38
N GLN A 117 -1.85 -7.94 -14.47
CA GLN A 117 -2.92 -8.51 -15.30
C GLN A 117 -4.32 -8.15 -14.78
N HIS A 118 -4.48 -8.09 -13.45
CA HIS A 118 -5.75 -7.76 -12.80
C HIS A 118 -5.98 -6.25 -12.65
N ALA A 119 -4.93 -5.43 -12.76
CA ALA A 119 -5.01 -3.97 -12.68
C ALA A 119 -5.37 -3.30 -14.02
N ALA A 120 -5.48 -1.96 -14.00
CA ALA A 120 -5.58 -1.17 -15.22
C ALA A 120 -4.25 -1.17 -15.99
N PRO A 121 -4.25 -1.01 -17.33
CA PRO A 121 -3.01 -0.85 -18.10
C PRO A 121 -2.15 0.29 -17.55
N GLY A 122 -0.86 0.03 -17.35
CA GLY A 122 0.07 1.02 -16.80
C GLY A 122 -0.05 1.26 -15.29
N ALA A 123 -0.78 0.42 -14.56
CA ALA A 123 -0.93 0.58 -13.12
C ALA A 123 0.41 0.58 -12.38
N GLU A 124 0.54 1.49 -11.41
CA GLU A 124 1.67 1.52 -10.49
C GLU A 124 1.62 0.34 -9.54
N ILE A 125 2.76 -0.27 -9.22
CA ILE A 125 2.83 -1.33 -8.21
C ILE A 125 3.70 -0.86 -7.06
N PHE A 126 3.13 -0.82 -5.86
CA PHE A 126 3.85 -0.64 -4.62
C PHE A 126 4.06 -1.99 -3.97
N ILE A 127 5.24 -2.27 -3.42
CA ILE A 127 5.55 -3.56 -2.80
C ILE A 127 6.18 -3.41 -1.43
N THR A 128 5.72 -4.22 -0.48
CA THR A 128 6.22 -4.28 0.90
C THR A 128 6.32 -5.72 1.38
N GLY A 129 7.10 -5.96 2.44
CA GLY A 129 7.01 -7.20 3.22
C GLY A 129 5.83 -7.21 4.19
N GLN A 130 5.65 -8.33 4.90
CA GLN A 130 4.88 -8.35 6.15
C GLN A 130 5.50 -7.37 7.16
N PRO A 131 4.70 -6.77 8.06
CA PRO A 131 5.25 -5.85 9.06
C PRO A 131 6.33 -6.50 9.91
N LEU A 132 7.41 -5.76 10.14
CA LEU A 132 8.41 -6.12 11.13
C LEU A 132 7.88 -5.85 12.55
N TYR A 133 8.55 -6.41 13.53
CA TYR A 133 8.21 -6.27 14.94
C TYR A 133 9.38 -5.70 15.73
N ASP A 134 9.09 -5.00 16.82
CA ASP A 134 10.13 -4.58 17.76
C ASP A 134 10.83 -5.80 18.39
N ALA A 135 12.04 -5.56 18.91
CA ALA A 135 12.88 -6.63 19.45
C ALA A 135 12.13 -7.44 20.53
N GLY A 136 12.21 -8.77 20.42
CA GLY A 136 11.52 -9.70 21.32
C GLY A 136 10.11 -10.09 20.87
N GLN A 137 9.62 -9.56 19.75
CA GLN A 137 8.35 -9.94 19.13
C GLN A 137 8.56 -10.45 17.70
N MET A 138 7.69 -11.37 17.26
CA MET A 138 7.65 -11.86 15.88
C MET A 138 6.27 -12.43 15.57
N CYS A 139 5.88 -12.44 14.30
CA CYS A 139 4.68 -13.15 13.86
C CYS A 139 4.89 -14.67 13.82
N PHE A 140 4.27 -15.41 14.74
CA PHE A 140 4.39 -16.88 14.79
C PHE A 140 3.98 -17.59 13.49
N LEU A 141 3.05 -17.01 12.72
CA LEU A 141 2.61 -17.57 11.43
C LEU A 141 3.72 -17.53 10.38
N ALA A 142 4.47 -16.43 10.30
CA ALA A 142 5.56 -16.26 9.34
C ALA A 142 6.85 -16.97 9.79
N GLY A 143 6.96 -17.27 11.10
CA GLY A 143 8.15 -17.89 11.68
C GLY A 143 9.29 -16.90 11.88
N GLN A 144 10.36 -17.38 12.51
CA GLN A 144 11.54 -16.58 12.79
C GLN A 144 12.21 -16.13 11.48
N GLY A 145 12.45 -14.82 11.32
CA GLY A 145 13.06 -14.25 10.11
C GLY A 145 12.10 -14.11 8.92
N GLY A 146 10.83 -14.54 9.07
CA GLY A 146 9.85 -14.50 8.00
C GLY A 146 9.53 -13.08 7.51
N PRO A 147 9.13 -12.16 8.41
CA PRO A 147 8.90 -10.76 8.03
C PRO A 147 10.13 -10.11 7.37
N GLU A 148 11.33 -10.34 7.92
CA GLU A 148 12.60 -9.83 7.37
C GLU A 148 12.87 -10.37 5.96
N LEU A 149 12.61 -11.66 5.73
CA LEU A 149 12.69 -12.26 4.40
C LEU A 149 11.75 -11.54 3.42
N THR A 150 10.48 -11.36 3.78
CA THR A 150 9.51 -10.71 2.88
C THR A 150 9.86 -9.26 2.60
N ASP A 151 10.39 -8.52 3.58
CA ASP A 151 10.84 -7.15 3.40
C ASP A 151 12.08 -7.08 2.48
N SER A 152 13.02 -8.00 2.64
CA SER A 152 14.19 -8.11 1.77
C SER A 152 13.81 -8.45 0.32
N LEU A 153 12.80 -9.30 0.13
CA LEU A 153 12.27 -9.63 -1.19
C LEU A 153 11.58 -8.42 -1.85
N ALA A 154 10.84 -7.62 -1.07
CA ALA A 154 10.21 -6.40 -1.56
C ALA A 154 11.25 -5.36 -1.99
N LYS A 155 12.31 -5.15 -1.19
CA LYS A 155 13.45 -4.29 -1.55
C LYS A 155 14.12 -4.77 -2.82
N ARG A 156 14.47 -6.06 -2.89
CA ARG A 156 15.07 -6.67 -4.08
C ARG A 156 14.20 -6.48 -5.33
N ALA A 157 12.88 -6.65 -5.20
CA ALA A 157 11.96 -6.45 -6.32
C ALA A 157 11.95 -4.99 -6.81
N SER A 158 12.06 -4.01 -5.91
CA SER A 158 12.13 -2.60 -6.29
C SER A 158 13.46 -2.17 -6.92
N GLU A 159 14.54 -2.90 -6.63
CA GLU A 159 15.86 -2.68 -7.23
C GLU A 159 15.96 -3.32 -8.63
N ASP A 160 15.09 -4.28 -8.93
CA ASP A 160 14.99 -4.92 -10.24
C ASP A 160 14.19 -4.05 -11.20
N ALA A 161 14.92 -3.26 -12.00
CA ALA A 161 14.34 -2.35 -12.99
C ALA A 161 13.43 -3.04 -14.01
N SER A 162 13.53 -4.37 -14.19
CA SER A 162 12.62 -5.10 -15.09
C SER A 162 11.20 -5.28 -14.53
N LEU A 163 11.02 -5.11 -13.21
CA LEU A 163 9.73 -5.27 -12.55
C LEU A 163 8.95 -3.96 -12.44
N ASP A 164 9.63 -2.81 -12.50
CA ASP A 164 9.05 -1.47 -12.42
C ASP A 164 8.09 -1.29 -11.22
N VAL A 165 8.56 -1.68 -10.03
CA VAL A 165 7.79 -1.59 -8.79
C VAL A 165 8.44 -0.61 -7.81
N LYS A 166 7.63 0.06 -7.00
CA LYS A 166 8.07 1.01 -5.98
C LYS A 166 8.09 0.32 -4.62
N TYR A 167 9.20 0.40 -3.91
CA TYR A 167 9.23 -0.07 -2.52
C TYR A 167 8.35 0.84 -1.66
N GLY A 168 7.32 0.26 -1.04
CA GLY A 168 6.37 0.96 -0.19
C GLY A 168 6.86 1.13 1.25
N GLY A 169 8.17 1.08 1.49
CA GLY A 169 8.78 1.21 2.80
C GLY A 169 8.63 -0.02 3.71
N THR A 170 9.31 0.04 4.86
CA THR A 170 9.26 -1.00 5.88
C THR A 170 8.12 -0.69 6.85
N PHE A 171 7.12 -1.56 6.89
CA PHE A 171 6.06 -1.49 7.89
C PHE A 171 6.54 -2.09 9.21
N ARG A 172 6.12 -1.50 10.33
CA ARG A 172 6.48 -1.96 11.66
C ARG A 172 5.31 -1.91 12.63
N LEU A 173 5.16 -2.96 13.44
CA LEU A 173 4.34 -2.99 14.63
C LEU A 173 5.22 -2.82 15.86
N HIS A 174 4.82 -1.91 16.74
CA HIS A 174 5.52 -1.61 17.97
C HIS A 174 5.00 -2.40 19.17
N ASN A 175 5.77 -2.37 20.26
CA ASN A 175 5.32 -2.95 21.53
C ASN A 175 3.95 -2.37 21.96
N GLY A 176 3.01 -3.25 22.27
CA GLY A 176 1.63 -2.88 22.62
C GLY A 176 0.68 -2.71 21.42
N GLU A 177 1.15 -2.90 20.19
CA GLU A 177 0.34 -2.81 18.96
C GLU A 177 -0.10 -4.19 18.42
N VAL A 178 0.34 -5.28 19.05
CA VAL A 178 0.07 -6.67 18.63
C VAL A 178 -1.01 -7.29 19.52
N ALA A 179 -1.96 -8.01 18.92
CA ALA A 179 -3.11 -8.62 19.60
C ALA A 179 -2.84 -10.07 20.04
N ASP A 180 -2.29 -10.90 19.16
CA ASP A 180 -2.27 -12.36 19.31
C ASP A 180 -0.89 -12.98 19.01
N GLY A 181 0.16 -12.16 19.05
CA GLY A 181 1.51 -12.57 18.66
C GLY A 181 1.75 -12.56 17.16
N CYS A 182 0.82 -12.05 16.34
CA CYS A 182 1.10 -11.69 14.96
C CYS A 182 0.28 -10.48 14.52
N HIS A 183 -1.04 -10.54 14.64
CA HIS A 183 -1.93 -9.52 14.10
C HIS A 183 -1.89 -8.24 14.93
N ALA A 184 -2.14 -7.12 14.25
CA ALA A 184 -2.27 -5.84 14.90
C ALA A 184 -3.56 -5.76 15.72
N ASN A 185 -3.50 -5.19 16.92
CA ASN A 185 -4.68 -4.71 17.64
C ASN A 185 -5.17 -3.38 17.04
N THR A 186 -6.21 -2.76 17.62
CA THR A 186 -6.75 -1.48 17.12
C THR A 186 -5.70 -0.37 17.02
N ALA A 187 -4.80 -0.26 18.01
CA ALA A 187 -3.73 0.74 17.98
C ALA A 187 -2.72 0.43 16.88
N GLY A 188 -2.34 -0.83 16.72
CA GLY A 188 -1.44 -1.28 15.65
C GLY A 188 -2.02 -1.09 14.26
N GLN A 189 -3.32 -1.35 14.07
CA GLN A 189 -3.99 -1.06 12.80
C GLN A 189 -3.88 0.42 12.46
N GLN A 190 -4.20 1.33 13.39
CA GLN A 190 -4.04 2.77 13.17
C GLN A 190 -2.58 3.16 12.89
N SER A 191 -1.63 2.54 13.56
CA SER A 191 -0.19 2.75 13.35
C SER A 191 0.24 2.37 11.93
N LEU A 192 -0.12 1.15 11.49
CA LEU A 192 0.12 0.67 10.14
C LEU A 192 -0.62 1.53 9.09
N GLY A 193 -1.84 1.97 9.39
CA GLY A 193 -2.61 2.86 8.52
C GLY A 193 -1.92 4.21 8.28
N ARG A 194 -1.36 4.82 9.34
CA ARG A 194 -0.56 6.04 9.23
C ARG A 194 0.72 5.84 8.42
N GLN A 195 1.38 4.69 8.58
CA GLN A 195 2.54 4.33 7.77
C GLN A 195 2.15 4.23 6.28
N ALA A 196 1.03 3.56 5.97
CA ALA A 196 0.50 3.48 4.61
C ALA A 196 0.18 4.86 4.00
N ILE A 197 -0.46 5.76 4.77
CA ILE A 197 -0.65 7.15 4.32
C ILE A 197 0.70 7.82 4.00
N GLY A 198 1.71 7.65 4.86
CA GLY A 198 3.03 8.22 4.63
C GLY A 198 3.73 7.74 3.35
N PHE A 199 3.41 6.54 2.86
CA PHE A 199 4.04 5.98 1.66
C PHE A 199 3.27 6.25 0.36
N TRP A 200 1.94 6.26 0.41
CA TRP A 200 1.12 6.34 -0.81
C TRP A 200 -0.25 7.00 -0.62
N GLY A 201 -0.51 7.63 0.52
CA GLY A 201 -1.75 8.36 0.78
C GLY A 201 -1.71 9.83 0.41
#